data_AF-A0A8J9WL06-F1
#
_entry.id   AF-A0A8J9WL06-F1
#
_cell.length_a   1.000
_cell.length_b   1.000
_cell.length_c   1.000
_cell.angle_alpha   90.00
_cell.angle_beta   90.00
_cell.angle_gamma   90.00
#
_symmetry.space_group_name_H-M   'P 1'
#
loop_
_entity.id
_entity.type
_entity.pdbx_description
1 polymer ?
#
loop_
_entity_poly.entity_id
_entity_poly.type
_entity_poly.pdbx_seq_one_letter_code
_entity_poly.pdbx_strand_id
1 'polypeptide(L)'
;MSLYELLHDCFKTVSNGRLPSVYLLKQTVSKALGFAIIAAACIVKIPQILKISKNNSAHGLSLLSFELEQLALSIHGSYGFILGLPFSAYGEAIVLILQNSFLLAQIYILSKAPVWRPFLAISLFGTALTCISTGMVTPALIRIVYDLNNGIVLAARLPQIYQNFVSKSTGQLSGTVYMANFLGCIARIFTTLQDGGGYAMVRGFLLGLLLNGTLVCQVLLYGNKAAPTKKAN
;
A
#
# COMPACT_ATOMS: atom_id res chain seq x y z
N MET A 1 -0.09 -20.69 13.12
CA MET A 1 1.24 -21.28 12.90
C MET A 1 2.20 -20.16 12.50
N SER A 2 3.29 -20.00 13.24
CA SER A 2 4.30 -19.00 12.96
C SER A 2 5.14 -19.37 11.73
N LEU A 3 5.84 -18.41 11.12
CA LEU A 3 6.75 -18.71 10.02
C LEU A 3 7.85 -19.70 10.45
N TYR A 4 8.33 -19.59 11.69
CA TYR A 4 9.34 -20.49 12.24
C TYR A 4 8.84 -21.94 12.29
N GLU A 5 7.62 -22.16 12.80
CA GLU A 5 6.99 -23.49 12.84
C GLU A 5 6.81 -24.07 11.42
N LEU A 6 6.35 -23.24 10.47
CA LEU A 6 6.16 -23.64 9.07
C LEU A 6 7.48 -24.05 8.40
N LEU A 7 8.55 -23.28 8.61
CA LEU A 7 9.88 -23.59 8.10
C LEU A 7 10.44 -24.85 8.75
N HIS A 8 10.30 -25.00 10.06
CA HIS A 8 10.73 -26.17 10.80
C HIS A 8 10.04 -27.45 10.30
N ASP A 9 8.73 -27.41 10.10
CA ASP A 9 7.97 -28.56 9.61
C ASP A 9 8.26 -28.88 8.14
N CYS A 10 8.48 -27.86 7.30
CA CYS A 10 8.98 -28.04 5.93
C CYS A 10 10.34 -28.75 5.95
N PHE A 11 11.29 -28.24 6.74
CA PHE A 11 12.64 -28.79 6.83
C PHE A 11 12.63 -30.22 7.39
N LYS A 12 11.85 -30.49 8.43
CA LYS A 12 11.67 -31.83 9.01
C LYS A 12 11.11 -32.80 7.98
N THR A 13 10.14 -32.38 7.16
CA THR A 13 9.55 -33.24 6.12
C THR A 13 10.57 -33.60 5.05
N VAL A 14 11.35 -32.61 4.58
CA VAL A 14 12.42 -32.81 3.60
C VAL A 14 13.54 -33.68 4.17
N SER A 15 13.94 -33.45 5.42
CA SER A 15 14.98 -34.24 6.11
C SER A 15 14.59 -35.72 6.23
N ASN A 16 13.30 -36.01 6.38
CA ASN A 16 12.76 -37.37 6.37
C ASN A 16 12.58 -37.97 4.96
N GLY A 17 13.15 -37.34 3.92
CA GLY A 17 13.10 -37.82 2.53
C GLY A 17 11.73 -37.68 1.86
N ARG A 18 10.82 -36.86 2.42
CA ARG A 18 9.46 -36.64 1.88
C ARG A 18 9.32 -35.23 1.33
N LEU A 19 8.47 -35.07 0.32
CA LEU A 19 8.09 -33.74 -0.16
C LEU A 19 7.05 -33.12 0.81
N PRO A 20 7.23 -31.85 1.22
CA PRO A 20 6.23 -31.13 2.00
C PRO A 20 4.88 -31.08 1.28
N SER A 21 3.78 -31.11 2.05
CA SER A 21 2.45 -31.00 1.46
C SER A 21 2.26 -29.65 0.78
N VAL A 22 1.44 -29.61 -0.27
CA VAL A 22 1.11 -28.37 -1.00
C VAL A 22 0.57 -27.30 -0.06
N TYR A 23 -0.24 -27.69 0.93
CA TYR A 23 -0.76 -26.79 1.95
C TYR A 23 0.37 -26.14 2.78
N LEU A 24 1.30 -26.96 3.29
CA LEU A 24 2.43 -26.49 4.09
C LEU A 24 3.34 -25.55 3.29
N LEU A 25 3.62 -25.88 2.02
CA LEU A 25 4.39 -25.02 1.12
C LEU A 25 3.71 -23.67 0.89
N LYS A 26 2.42 -23.67 0.54
CA LYS A 26 1.67 -22.42 0.30
C LYS A 26 1.65 -21.52 1.53
N GLN A 27 1.41 -22.07 2.72
CA GLN A 27 1.44 -21.32 3.97
C GLN A 27 2.84 -20.74 4.24
N THR A 28 3.88 -21.56 4.08
CA THR A 28 5.28 -21.12 4.30
C THR A 28 5.66 -19.98 3.37
N VAL A 29 5.39 -20.14 2.06
CA VAL A 29 5.66 -19.12 1.04
C VAL A 29 4.84 -17.86 1.30
N SER A 30 3.56 -17.99 1.65
CA SER A 30 2.70 -16.84 1.98
C SER A 30 3.28 -16.02 3.13
N LYS A 31 3.65 -16.68 4.23
CA LYS A 31 4.23 -16.00 5.39
C LYS A 31 5.57 -15.35 5.07
N ALA A 32 6.47 -16.08 4.40
CA ALA A 32 7.76 -15.54 3.99
C ALA A 32 7.60 -14.29 3.10
N LEU A 33 6.68 -14.35 2.13
CA LEU A 33 6.39 -13.23 1.24
C LEU A 33 5.77 -12.04 1.98
N GLY A 34 4.84 -12.28 2.90
CA GLY A 34 4.26 -11.24 3.76
C GLY A 34 5.34 -10.49 4.56
N PHE A 35 6.24 -11.22 5.23
CA PHE A 35 7.35 -10.61 5.96
C PHE A 35 8.38 -9.92 5.06
N ALA A 36 8.65 -10.44 3.86
CA ALA A 36 9.49 -9.78 2.88
C ALA A 36 8.89 -8.43 2.45
N ILE A 37 7.57 -8.34 2.26
CA ILE A 37 6.90 -7.07 1.95
C ILE A 37 6.98 -6.10 3.14
N ILE A 38 6.85 -6.57 4.37
CA ILE A 38 7.03 -5.74 5.57
C ILE A 38 8.47 -5.19 5.62
N ALA A 39 9.47 -6.04 5.38
CA ALA A 39 10.87 -5.63 5.34
C ALA A 39 11.15 -4.59 4.24
N ALA A 40 10.58 -4.78 3.05
CA ALA A 40 10.65 -3.79 1.99
C ALA A 40 9.97 -2.47 2.40
N ALA A 41 8.80 -2.53 3.03
CA ALA A 41 8.06 -1.36 3.50
C ALA A 41 8.87 -0.50 4.48
N CYS A 42 9.77 -1.08 5.28
CA CYS A 42 10.66 -0.35 6.19
C CYS A 42 11.57 0.66 5.49
N ILE A 43 11.90 0.44 4.21
CA ILE A 43 12.84 1.29 3.46
C ILE A 43 12.14 2.16 2.39
N VAL A 44 10.88 1.88 2.06
CA VAL A 44 10.17 2.51 0.93
C VAL A 44 10.13 4.05 1.02
N LYS A 45 9.88 4.61 2.22
CA LYS A 45 9.73 6.07 2.37
C LYS A 45 11.03 6.76 2.76
N ILE A 46 12.07 6.03 3.14
CA ILE A 46 13.37 6.58 3.57
C ILE A 46 13.98 7.52 2.52
N PRO A 47 14.06 7.18 1.21
CA PRO A 47 14.63 8.08 0.22
C PRO A 47 13.92 9.43 0.13
N GLN A 48 12.58 9.42 0.28
CA GLN A 48 11.77 10.63 0.29
C GLN A 48 12.04 11.49 1.54
N ILE A 49 12.12 10.85 2.70
CA ILE A 49 12.46 11.49 3.98
C ILE A 49 13.81 12.20 3.88
N LEU A 50 14.84 11.50 3.38
CA LEU A 50 16.18 12.05 3.22
C LEU A 50 16.20 13.21 2.21
N LYS A 51 15.45 13.11 1.11
CA LYS A 51 15.38 14.15 0.08
C LYS A 51 14.77 15.45 0.62
N ILE A 52 13.66 15.37 1.36
CA ILE A 52 13.02 16.55 1.98
C ILE A 52 13.95 17.16 3.02
N SER A 53 14.55 16.33 3.88
CA SER A 53 15.47 16.79 4.95
C SER A 53 16.70 17.48 4.38
N LYS A 54 17.31 16.91 3.33
CA LYS A 54 18.50 17.48 2.68
C LYS A 54 18.21 18.81 1.99
N ASN A 55 17.06 18.92 1.33
CA ASN A 55 16.71 20.12 0.57
C ASN A 55 15.95 21.17 1.39
N ASN A 56 15.58 20.86 2.63
CA ASN A 56 14.72 21.68 3.50
C ASN A 56 13.50 22.25 2.77
N SER A 57 12.90 21.44 1.91
CA SER A 57 11.79 21.89 1.05
C SER A 57 10.82 20.75 0.76
N ALA A 58 9.54 21.06 0.92
CA ALA A 58 8.43 20.22 0.50
C ALA A 58 7.79 20.69 -0.83
N HIS A 59 8.48 21.57 -1.57
CA HIS A 59 7.97 22.13 -2.82
C HIS A 59 7.63 21.02 -3.85
N GLY A 60 6.46 21.13 -4.48
CA GLY A 60 5.96 20.15 -5.44
C GLY A 60 5.31 18.91 -4.82
N LEU A 61 5.26 18.79 -3.48
CA LEU A 61 4.54 17.71 -2.80
C LEU A 61 3.12 18.14 -2.48
N SER A 62 2.15 17.29 -2.79
CA SER A 62 0.74 17.50 -2.45
C SER A 62 0.47 17.04 -1.02
N LEU A 63 0.31 17.98 -0.10
CA LEU A 63 -0.01 17.68 1.31
C LEU A 63 -1.25 16.79 1.44
N LEU A 64 -2.31 17.07 0.66
CA LEU A 64 -3.54 16.27 0.67
C LEU A 64 -3.27 14.81 0.24
N SER A 65 -2.37 14.58 -0.71
CA SER A 65 -2.05 13.22 -1.15
C SER A 65 -1.39 12.39 -0.04
N PHE A 66 -0.51 13.00 0.76
CA PHE A 66 0.10 12.33 1.91
C PHE A 66 -0.90 12.09 3.06
N GLU A 67 -1.85 13.01 3.27
CA GLU A 67 -2.94 12.84 4.24
C GLU A 67 -3.90 11.71 3.84
N LEU A 68 -4.28 11.64 2.57
CA LEU A 68 -5.11 10.55 2.04
C LEU A 68 -4.39 9.20 2.08
N GLU A 69 -3.08 9.19 1.83
CA GLU A 69 -2.26 7.98 1.99
C GLU A 69 -2.25 7.51 3.45
N GLN A 70 -2.12 8.44 4.41
CA GLN A 70 -2.19 8.13 5.84
C GLN A 70 -3.54 7.49 6.22
N LEU A 71 -4.64 8.05 5.72
CA LEU A 71 -5.99 7.53 5.93
C LEU A 71 -6.14 6.11 5.35
N ALA A 72 -5.69 5.92 4.11
CA ALA A 72 -5.79 4.63 3.43
C ALA A 72 -5.00 3.52 4.14
N LEU A 73 -3.79 3.83 4.59
CA LEU A 73 -2.97 2.90 5.37
C LEU A 73 -3.60 2.62 6.74
N SER A 74 -4.18 3.64 7.39
CA SER A 74 -4.86 3.48 8.67
C SER A 74 -6.07 2.54 8.56
N ILE A 75 -6.88 2.68 7.50
CA ILE A 75 -7.99 1.76 7.21
C ILE A 75 -7.46 0.34 6.97
N HIS A 76 -6.37 0.19 6.21
CA HIS A 76 -5.78 -1.11 5.94
C HIS A 76 -5.28 -1.81 7.21
N GLY A 77 -4.52 -1.10 8.05
CA GLY A 77 -4.02 -1.63 9.32
C GLY A 77 -5.17 -1.99 10.28
N SER A 78 -6.18 -1.12 10.36
CA SER A 78 -7.36 -1.35 11.20
C SER A 78 -8.18 -2.56 10.75
N TYR A 79 -8.32 -2.76 9.44
CA TYR A 79 -9.00 -3.92 8.88
C TYR A 79 -8.32 -5.23 9.27
N GLY A 80 -6.99 -5.30 9.14
CA GLY A 80 -6.23 -6.48 9.55
C GLY A 80 -6.34 -6.76 11.05
N PHE A 81 -6.26 -5.71 11.87
CA PHE A 81 -6.41 -5.82 13.32
C PHE A 81 -7.81 -6.30 13.74
N ILE A 82 -8.88 -5.66 13.24
CA ILE A 82 -10.27 -5.98 13.62
C ILE A 82 -10.67 -7.39 13.19
N LEU A 83 -10.18 -7.87 12.03
CA LEU A 83 -10.47 -9.23 11.56
C LEU A 83 -9.56 -10.30 12.19
N GLY A 84 -8.63 -9.93 13.07
CA GLY A 84 -7.70 -10.87 13.68
C GLY A 84 -6.77 -11.53 12.67
N LEU A 85 -6.41 -10.82 11.60
CA LEU A 85 -5.49 -11.33 10.59
C LEU A 85 -4.07 -11.47 11.17
N PRO A 86 -3.27 -12.40 10.66
CA PRO A 86 -1.87 -12.49 11.04
C PRO A 86 -1.12 -11.21 10.66
N PHE A 87 -0.15 -10.80 11.48
CA PHE A 87 0.64 -9.58 11.22
C PHE A 87 1.30 -9.54 9.84
N SER A 88 1.66 -10.70 9.27
CA SER A 88 2.16 -10.84 7.90
C SER A 88 1.24 -10.26 6.82
N ALA A 89 -0.06 -10.15 7.10
CA ALA A 89 -1.07 -9.70 6.15
C ALA A 89 -1.25 -8.17 6.10
N TYR A 90 -0.96 -7.45 7.20
CA TYR A 90 -1.24 -6.01 7.29
C TYR A 90 -0.12 -5.19 7.96
N GLY A 91 0.93 -5.83 8.46
CA GLY A 91 2.00 -5.19 9.24
C GLY A 91 2.76 -4.13 8.45
N GLU A 92 2.80 -4.22 7.13
CA GLU A 92 3.40 -3.20 6.27
C GLU A 92 2.67 -1.87 6.39
N ALA A 93 1.36 -1.87 6.62
CA ALA A 93 0.61 -0.64 6.80
C ALA A 93 1.04 0.07 8.09
N ILE A 94 1.30 -0.66 9.17
CA ILE A 94 1.80 -0.06 10.42
C ILE A 94 3.16 0.61 10.20
N VAL A 95 4.07 -0.10 9.53
CA VAL A 95 5.41 0.43 9.20
C VAL A 95 5.33 1.67 8.31
N LEU A 96 4.41 1.69 7.35
CA LEU A 96 4.21 2.84 6.46
C LEU A 96 3.50 4.00 7.14
N ILE A 97 2.53 3.74 8.03
CA ILE A 97 1.87 4.77 8.87
C ILE A 97 2.92 5.55 9.65
N LEU A 98 3.90 4.87 10.27
CA LEU A 98 4.95 5.53 11.05
C LEU A 98 5.84 6.42 10.17
N GLN A 99 6.34 5.88 9.05
CA GLN A 99 7.17 6.65 8.13
C GLN A 99 6.41 7.81 7.47
N ASN A 100 5.14 7.61 7.13
CA ASN A 100 4.31 8.61 6.48
C ASN A 100 3.87 9.71 7.47
N SER A 101 3.66 9.39 8.75
CA SER A 101 3.49 10.39 9.82
C SER A 101 4.72 11.29 9.95
N PHE A 102 5.92 10.73 9.88
CA PHE A 102 7.16 11.52 9.90
C PHE A 102 7.24 12.46 8.69
N LEU A 103 6.95 11.95 7.48
CA LEU A 103 6.88 12.77 6.27
C LEU A 103 5.83 13.89 6.38
N LEU A 104 4.62 13.57 6.86
CA LEU A 104 3.56 14.56 7.04
C LEU A 104 3.99 15.66 8.02
N ALA A 105 4.63 15.32 9.14
CA ALA A 105 5.17 16.30 10.06
C ALA A 105 6.17 17.26 9.39
N GLN A 106 7.11 16.73 8.60
CA GLN A 106 8.04 17.56 7.84
C GLN A 106 7.32 18.46 6.83
N ILE A 107 6.35 17.92 6.10
CA ILE A 107 5.60 18.67 5.08
C ILE A 107 4.74 19.77 5.72
N TYR A 108 4.10 19.51 6.86
CA TYR A 108 3.32 20.51 7.59
C TYR A 108 4.20 21.69 8.03
N ILE A 109 5.38 21.41 8.59
CA ILE A 109 6.34 22.42 9.04
C ILE A 109 6.86 23.23 7.86
N LEU A 110 7.38 22.56 6.83
CA LEU A 110 8.04 23.21 5.69
C LEU A 110 7.07 23.97 4.78
N SER A 111 5.84 23.47 4.63
CA SER A 111 4.79 24.14 3.84
C SER A 111 4.04 25.23 4.62
N LYS A 112 4.40 25.46 5.89
CA LYS A 112 3.71 26.38 6.81
C LYS A 112 2.19 26.14 6.83
N ALA A 113 1.80 24.88 6.89
CA ALA A 113 0.39 24.51 6.90
C ALA A 113 -0.30 25.10 8.14
N PRO A 114 -1.57 25.52 8.02
CA PRO A 114 -2.29 26.07 9.17
C PRO A 114 -2.45 25.00 10.26
N VAL A 115 -2.25 25.39 11.52
CA VAL A 115 -2.15 24.49 12.69
C VAL A 115 -3.38 23.59 12.88
N TRP A 116 -4.54 24.00 12.38
CA TRP A 116 -5.75 23.18 12.45
C TRP A 116 -5.64 21.86 11.66
N ARG A 117 -4.83 21.79 10.59
CA ARG A 117 -4.66 20.57 9.78
C ARG A 117 -3.97 19.44 10.55
N PRO A 118 -2.75 19.62 11.10
CA PRO A 118 -2.12 18.58 11.91
C PRO A 118 -2.96 18.25 13.15
N PHE A 119 -3.60 19.25 13.77
CA PHE A 119 -4.50 19.00 14.90
C PHE A 119 -5.67 18.11 14.52
N LEU A 120 -6.33 18.40 13.39
CA LEU A 120 -7.42 17.58 12.86
C LEU A 120 -6.93 16.16 12.52
N ALA A 121 -5.77 16.02 11.87
CA ALA A 121 -5.22 14.71 11.51
C ALA A 121 -4.95 13.85 12.76
N ILE A 122 -4.32 14.43 13.79
CA ILE A 122 -4.07 13.75 15.07
C ILE A 122 -5.37 13.41 15.78
N SER A 123 -6.34 14.34 15.81
CA SER A 123 -7.64 14.13 16.44
C SER A 123 -8.41 12.99 15.75
N LEU A 124 -8.50 13.00 14.42
CA LEU A 124 -9.15 11.92 13.64
C LEU A 124 -8.48 10.57 13.89
N PHE A 125 -7.15 10.52 13.90
CA PHE A 125 -6.41 9.29 14.18
C PHE A 125 -6.66 8.77 15.61
N GLY A 126 -6.65 9.65 16.60
CA GLY A 126 -6.93 9.32 18.00
C GLY A 126 -8.38 8.84 18.23
N THR A 127 -9.35 9.49 17.58
CA THR A 127 -10.75 9.05 17.60
C THR A 127 -10.90 7.67 16.96
N ALA A 128 -10.30 7.44 15.79
CA ALA A 128 -10.33 6.14 15.13
C ALA A 128 -9.74 5.04 16.02
N LEU A 129 -8.57 5.28 16.63
CA LEU A 129 -7.94 4.31 17.54
C LEU A 129 -8.82 4.01 18.75
N THR A 130 -9.45 5.03 19.33
CA THR A 130 -10.39 4.86 20.45
C THR A 130 -11.59 4.01 20.04
N CYS A 131 -12.25 4.33 18.92
CA CYS A 131 -13.40 3.57 18.42
C CYS A 131 -13.07 2.10 18.13
N ILE A 132 -11.86 1.82 17.63
CA ILE A 132 -11.40 0.45 17.41
C ILE A 132 -11.18 -0.25 18.75
N SER A 133 -10.51 0.40 19.70
CA SER A 133 -10.17 -0.18 21.01
C SER A 133 -11.39 -0.43 21.89
N THR A 134 -12.44 0.38 21.76
CA THR A 134 -13.72 0.21 22.47
C THR A 134 -14.66 -0.78 21.79
N GLY A 135 -14.27 -1.37 20.64
CA GLY A 135 -15.08 -2.33 19.90
C GLY A 135 -16.28 -1.71 19.16
N MET A 136 -16.34 -0.39 19.03
CA MET A 136 -17.42 0.29 18.30
C MET A 136 -17.40 -0.01 16.79
N VAL A 137 -16.23 -0.37 16.25
CA VAL A 137 -16.06 -0.70 14.83
C VAL A 137 -16.23 -2.20 14.62
N THR A 138 -17.36 -2.60 14.03
CA THR A 138 -17.65 -4.01 13.75
C THR A 138 -16.91 -4.52 12.50
N PRO A 139 -16.69 -5.85 12.37
CA PRO A 139 -16.16 -6.46 11.16
C PRO A 139 -16.93 -6.12 9.87
N ALA A 140 -18.25 -5.92 9.96
CA ALA A 140 -19.08 -5.53 8.82
C ALA A 140 -18.79 -4.08 8.41
N LEU A 141 -18.72 -3.16 9.38
CA LEU A 141 -18.44 -1.75 9.13
C LEU A 141 -17.05 -1.57 8.51
N ILE A 142 -16.00 -2.18 9.07
CA ILE A 142 -14.64 -2.03 8.55
C ILE A 142 -14.49 -2.60 7.13
N ARG A 143 -15.26 -3.63 6.76
CA ARG A 143 -15.29 -4.15 5.37
C ARG A 143 -15.84 -3.12 4.39
N ILE A 144 -16.92 -2.44 4.75
CA ILE A 144 -17.49 -1.36 3.93
C ILE A 144 -16.50 -0.21 3.81
N VAL A 145 -15.90 0.22 4.93
CA VAL A 145 -14.89 1.29 4.94
C VAL A 145 -13.68 0.92 4.08
N TYR A 146 -13.24 -0.35 4.12
CA TYR A 146 -12.15 -0.85 3.27
C TYR A 146 -12.52 -0.84 1.78
N ASP A 147 -13.72 -1.27 1.40
CA ASP A 147 -14.19 -1.19 0.01
C ASP A 147 -14.29 0.27 -0.48
N LEU A 148 -14.72 1.20 0.38
CA LEU A 148 -14.72 2.64 0.07
C LEU A 148 -13.29 3.18 -0.10
N ASN A 149 -12.35 2.73 0.72
CA ASN A 149 -10.93 3.08 0.60
C ASN A 149 -10.36 2.66 -0.77
N ASN A 150 -10.74 1.49 -1.27
CA ASN A 150 -10.38 1.05 -2.62
C ASN A 150 -10.93 1.99 -3.71
N GLY A 151 -12.11 2.60 -3.49
CA GLY A 151 -12.69 3.62 -4.37
C GLY A 151 -11.85 4.91 -4.45
N ILE A 152 -11.23 5.31 -3.34
CA ILE A 152 -10.32 6.48 -3.31
C ILE A 152 -9.09 6.20 -4.19
N VAL A 153 -8.52 5.00 -4.09
CA VAL A 153 -7.37 4.59 -4.91
C VAL A 153 -7.70 4.59 -6.40
N LEU A 154 -8.90 4.16 -6.78
CA LEU A 154 -9.39 4.27 -8.15
C LEU A 154 -9.41 5.72 -8.66
N ALA A 155 -10.05 6.61 -7.89
CA ALA A 155 -10.19 8.01 -8.25
C ALA A 155 -8.83 8.70 -8.43
N ALA A 156 -7.81 8.26 -7.69
CA ALA A 156 -6.44 8.79 -7.81
C ALA A 156 -5.69 8.29 -9.06
N ARG A 157 -6.05 7.13 -9.64
CA ARG A 157 -5.30 6.51 -10.75
C ARG A 157 -5.98 6.65 -12.11
N LEU A 158 -7.32 6.69 -12.15
CA LEU A 158 -8.08 6.79 -13.39
C LEU A 158 -7.77 8.06 -14.22
N PRO A 159 -7.64 9.27 -13.64
CA PRO A 159 -7.28 10.45 -14.41
C PRO A 159 -5.92 10.32 -15.10
N GLN A 160 -4.93 9.74 -14.41
CA GLN A 160 -3.61 9.49 -14.99
C GLN A 160 -3.67 8.49 -16.14
N ILE A 161 -4.41 7.38 -15.97
CA ILE A 161 -4.60 6.37 -17.02
C ILE A 161 -5.26 6.99 -18.25
N TYR A 162 -6.32 7.79 -18.05
CA TYR A 162 -7.01 8.47 -19.12
C TYR A 162 -6.11 9.48 -19.83
N GLN A 163 -5.38 10.31 -19.08
CA GLN A 163 -4.48 11.30 -19.63
C GLN A 163 -3.38 10.64 -20.48
N ASN A 164 -2.75 9.57 -20.00
CA ASN A 164 -1.76 8.80 -20.76
C ASN A 164 -2.34 8.22 -22.05
N PHE A 165 -3.60 7.76 -22.02
CA PHE A 165 -4.29 7.22 -23.18
C PHE A 165 -4.56 8.28 -24.25
N VAL A 166 -4.97 9.48 -23.84
CA VAL A 166 -5.24 10.62 -24.73
C VAL A 166 -3.95 11.22 -25.26
N SER A 167 -2.93 11.39 -24.41
CA SER A 167 -1.64 11.96 -24.80
C SER A 167 -0.77 11.02 -25.64
N LYS A 168 -1.08 9.71 -25.63
CA LYS A 168 -0.23 8.64 -26.19
C LYS A 168 1.22 8.74 -25.71
N SER A 169 1.39 9.15 -24.45
CA SER A 169 2.67 9.43 -23.81
C SER A 169 2.53 9.23 -22.30
N THR A 170 3.51 8.59 -21.69
CA THR A 170 3.59 8.47 -20.23
C THR A 170 4.49 9.52 -19.59
N GLY A 171 5.13 10.39 -20.38
CA GLY A 171 6.00 11.45 -19.85
C GLY A 171 7.14 10.89 -19.01
N GLN A 172 7.17 11.26 -17.72
CA GLN A 172 8.20 10.84 -16.74
C GLN A 172 7.72 9.70 -15.82
N LEU A 173 6.68 8.96 -16.21
CA LEU A 173 6.17 7.84 -15.42
C LEU A 173 7.27 6.76 -15.27
N SER A 174 7.53 6.32 -14.04
CA SER A 174 8.53 5.27 -13.78
C SER A 174 7.94 3.88 -13.98
N GLY A 175 8.20 3.26 -15.14
CA GLY A 175 7.76 1.89 -15.43
C GLY A 175 8.19 0.87 -14.37
N THR A 176 9.40 1.01 -13.83
CA THR A 176 9.92 0.14 -12.76
C THR A 176 9.07 0.21 -11.49
N VAL A 177 8.63 1.41 -11.10
CA VAL A 177 7.78 1.58 -9.90
C VAL A 177 6.41 0.93 -10.11
N TYR A 178 5.79 1.13 -11.27
CA TYR A 178 4.48 0.52 -11.56
C TYR A 178 4.57 -1.00 -11.73
N MET A 179 5.69 -1.52 -12.26
CA MET A 179 5.95 -2.96 -12.32
C MET A 179 6.12 -3.56 -10.92
N ALA A 180 6.89 -2.89 -10.04
CA ALA A 180 7.04 -3.32 -8.65
C ALA A 180 5.69 -3.32 -7.92
N ASN A 181 4.85 -2.30 -8.12
CA ASN A 181 3.50 -2.26 -7.56
C ASN A 181 2.61 -3.37 -8.11
N PHE A 182 2.70 -3.66 -9.42
CA PHE A 182 1.96 -4.75 -10.06
C PHE A 182 2.32 -6.11 -9.45
N LEU A 183 3.61 -6.42 -9.36
CA LEU A 183 4.11 -7.66 -8.73
C LEU A 183 3.75 -7.72 -7.24
N GLY A 184 3.82 -6.58 -6.54
CA GLY A 184 3.38 -6.46 -5.15
C GLY A 184 1.89 -6.79 -4.98
N CYS A 185 1.02 -6.35 -5.90
CA CYS A 185 -0.40 -6.71 -5.88
C CYS A 185 -0.61 -8.21 -6.10
N ILE A 186 0.14 -8.86 -7.01
CA ILE A 186 0.08 -10.33 -7.19
C ILE A 186 0.45 -11.04 -5.89
N ALA A 187 1.59 -10.67 -5.31
CA ALA A 187 2.06 -11.20 -4.05
C ALA A 187 0.98 -11.06 -2.97
N ARG A 188 0.35 -9.88 -2.87
CA ARG A 188 -0.69 -9.59 -1.89
C ARG A 188 -1.99 -10.33 -2.12
N ILE A 189 -2.41 -10.57 -3.37
CA ILE A 189 -3.57 -11.42 -3.66
C ILE A 189 -3.31 -12.83 -3.13
N PHE A 190 -2.14 -13.39 -3.44
CA PHE A 190 -1.76 -14.73 -2.98
C PHE A 190 -1.71 -14.82 -1.45
N THR A 191 -1.01 -13.90 -0.78
CA THR A 191 -0.90 -13.93 0.68
C THR A 191 -2.24 -13.70 1.37
N THR A 192 -3.08 -12.80 0.85
CA THR A 192 -4.40 -12.51 1.43
C THR A 192 -5.33 -13.71 1.35
N LEU A 193 -5.32 -14.45 0.23
CA LEU A 193 -6.10 -15.68 0.08
C LEU A 193 -5.65 -16.75 1.08
N GLN A 194 -4.34 -16.85 1.32
CA GLN A 194 -3.77 -17.83 2.24
C GLN A 194 -3.95 -17.44 3.72
N ASP A 195 -3.92 -16.15 4.03
CA ASP A 195 -4.04 -15.59 5.38
C ASP A 195 -5.50 -15.36 5.81
N GLY A 196 -6.48 -15.61 4.92
CA GLY A 196 -7.90 -15.47 5.24
C GLY A 196 -8.38 -14.01 5.28
N GLY A 197 -7.71 -13.10 4.57
CA GLY A 197 -7.98 -11.65 4.61
C GLY A 197 -9.32 -11.20 4.03
N GLY A 198 -10.15 -12.13 3.53
CA GLY A 198 -11.50 -11.86 3.07
C GLY A 198 -11.58 -11.14 1.71
N TYR A 199 -12.77 -11.15 1.13
CA TYR A 199 -12.97 -10.66 -0.25
C TYR A 199 -12.75 -9.16 -0.43
N ALA A 200 -12.97 -8.33 0.60
CA ALA A 200 -12.75 -6.88 0.49
C ALA A 200 -11.27 -6.54 0.25
N MET A 201 -10.37 -7.20 0.99
CA MET A 201 -8.92 -7.03 0.83
C MET A 201 -8.44 -7.58 -0.52
N VAL A 202 -8.93 -8.76 -0.93
CA VAL A 202 -8.63 -9.35 -2.25
C VAL A 202 -9.08 -8.44 -3.39
N ARG A 203 -10.31 -7.90 -3.32
CA ARG A 203 -10.82 -6.94 -4.33
C ARG A 203 -9.93 -5.70 -4.42
N GLY A 204 -9.48 -5.17 -3.29
CA GLY A 204 -8.56 -4.03 -3.26
C GLY A 204 -7.24 -4.32 -4.00
N PHE A 205 -6.64 -5.49 -3.77
CA PHE A 205 -5.42 -5.87 -4.47
C PHE A 205 -5.64 -6.23 -5.93
N LEU A 206 -6.78 -6.83 -6.30
CA LEU A 206 -7.16 -7.06 -7.70
C LEU A 206 -7.32 -5.73 -8.45
N LEU A 207 -7.95 -4.75 -7.82
CA LEU A 207 -8.09 -3.42 -8.37
C LEU A 207 -6.74 -2.75 -8.58
N GLY A 208 -5.87 -2.82 -7.56
CA GLY A 208 -4.49 -2.36 -7.65
C GLY A 208 -3.72 -3.06 -8.78
N LEU A 209 -3.90 -4.38 -8.93
CA LEU A 209 -3.29 -5.17 -9.99
C LEU A 209 -3.70 -4.66 -11.39
N LEU A 210 -5.00 -4.45 -11.61
CA LEU A 210 -5.53 -3.97 -12.89
C LEU A 210 -5.07 -2.55 -13.21
N LEU A 211 -5.10 -1.65 -12.23
CA LEU A 211 -4.68 -0.26 -12.42
C LEU A 211 -3.18 -0.14 -12.67
N ASN A 212 -2.35 -0.81 -11.86
CA ASN A 212 -0.90 -0.81 -12.06
C ASN A 212 -0.53 -1.54 -13.35
N GLY A 213 -1.18 -2.65 -13.67
CA GLY A 213 -0.99 -3.38 -14.93
C GLY A 213 -1.32 -2.52 -16.15
N THR A 214 -2.41 -1.76 -16.09
CA THR A 214 -2.76 -0.81 -17.16
C THR A 214 -1.67 0.25 -17.34
N LEU A 215 -1.16 0.82 -16.25
CA LEU A 215 -0.08 1.82 -16.31
C LEU A 215 1.23 1.21 -16.82
N VAL A 216 1.58 -0.02 -16.44
CA VAL A 216 2.72 -0.75 -17.00
C VAL A 216 2.55 -0.93 -18.51
N CYS A 217 1.40 -1.40 -18.98
CA CYS A 217 1.11 -1.53 -20.40
C CYS A 217 1.23 -0.19 -21.13
N GLN A 218 0.71 0.91 -20.57
CA GLN A 218 0.85 2.24 -21.17
C GLN A 218 2.32 2.69 -21.26
N VAL A 219 3.13 2.42 -20.24
CA VAL A 219 4.57 2.74 -20.29
C VAL A 219 5.28 1.94 -21.38
N LEU A 220 4.97 0.65 -21.52
CA LEU A 220 5.58 -0.21 -22.54
C LEU A 220 5.15 0.15 -23.96
N LEU A 221 3.86 0.50 -24.15
CA LEU A 221 3.30 0.80 -25.48
C LEU A 221 3.58 2.23 -25.96
N TYR A 222 3.47 3.22 -25.07
CA TYR A 222 3.61 4.63 -25.43
C TYR A 222 5.03 5.16 -25.22
N GLY A 223 5.74 4.59 -24.24
CA GLY A 223 7.07 5.03 -23.85
C GLY A 223 7.08 6.41 -23.20
N ASN A 224 8.24 6.74 -22.61
CA ASN A 224 8.49 8.04 -21.98
C ASN A 224 8.81 9.13 -23.01
N LYS A 225 7.91 9.29 -23.99
CA LYS A 225 7.95 10.40 -24.95
C LYS A 225 7.33 11.62 -24.28
N ALA A 226 7.87 12.83 -24.47
CA ALA A 226 7.18 14.03 -24.00
C ALA A 226 5.86 14.18 -24.78
N ALA A 227 4.76 14.55 -24.09
CA ALA A 227 3.50 14.83 -24.76
C ALA A 227 3.70 15.98 -25.77
N PRO A 228 3.14 15.91 -26.98
CA PRO A 228 3.27 16.99 -27.95
C PRO A 228 2.70 18.28 -27.36
N THR A 229 3.51 19.33 -27.35
CA THR A 229 3.13 20.66 -26.86
C THR A 229 1.88 21.11 -27.60
N LYS A 230 0.74 21.28 -26.90
CA LYS A 230 -0.40 21.99 -27.47
C LYS A 230 0.08 23.39 -27.84
N LYS A 231 0.19 23.69 -29.13
CA LYS A 231 0.29 25.07 -29.59
C LYS A 231 -0.96 25.79 -29.08
N ALA A 232 -0.77 26.76 -28.19
CA ALA A 232 -1.80 27.72 -27.88
C ALA A 232 -2.05 28.51 -29.18
N ASN A 233 -3.24 28.35 -29.75
CA ASN A 233 -3.78 29.26 -30.76
C ASN A 233 -4.54 30.37 -30.05
#